data_AF-A0A973EZ66-F1
#
_entry.id   AF-A0A973EZ66-F1
#
_cell.length_a   1.000
_cell.length_b   1.000
_cell.length_c   1.000
_cell.angle_alpha   90.00
_cell.angle_beta   90.00
_cell.angle_gamma   90.00
#
_symmetry.space_group_name_H-M   'P 1'
#
loop_
_entity.id
_entity.type
_entity.pdbx_description
1 polymer ?
#
loop_
_entity_poly.entity_id
_entity_poly.type
_entity_poly.pdbx_seq_one_letter_code
_entity_poly.pdbx_strand_id
1 'polypeptide(L)' 'MGTIKNFEDLEIWKLARSLVNIVNSDFRGCRDFTFKGQITSAGISIMNNISEGFCRKSDAEFCQFLNI' A
#
# COMPACT_ATOMS: atom_id res chain seq x y z
N MET A 1 -25.39 2.05 -0.28
CA MET A 1 -23.91 2.09 -0.23
C MET A 1 -23.44 0.70 0.16
N GLY A 2 -22.67 0.01 -0.67
CA GLY A 2 -22.19 -1.33 -0.33
C GLY A 2 -21.27 -1.26 0.88
N THR A 3 -21.56 -2.04 1.92
CA THR A 3 -20.68 -2.15 3.09
C THR A 3 -19.36 -2.73 2.62
N ILE A 4 -18.28 -1.95 2.70
CA ILE A 4 -16.91 -2.40 2.45
C ILE A 4 -16.61 -3.48 3.49
N LYS A 5 -16.30 -4.70 3.04
CA LYS A 5 -16.08 -5.85 3.94
C LYS A 5 -14.61 -6.16 4.12
N ASN A 6 -13.80 -5.90 3.09
CA ASN A 6 -12.38 -6.16 3.11
C ASN A 6 -11.60 -4.92 2.63
N PHE A 7 -10.34 -4.79 3.02
CA PHE A 7 -9.51 -3.66 2.60
C PHE A 7 -9.27 -3.65 1.08
N GLU A 8 -9.34 -4.81 0.42
CA GLU A 8 -9.20 -4.94 -1.03
C GLU A 8 -10.35 -4.29 -1.81
N ASP A 9 -11.49 -4.06 -1.15
CA ASP A 9 -12.62 -3.34 -1.73
C ASP A 9 -12.34 -1.82 -1.81
N LEU A 10 -11.41 -1.30 -1.01
CA LEU A 10 -11.02 0.11 -0.99
C LEU A 10 -10.33 0.50 -2.29
N GLU A 11 -10.82 1.58 -2.92
CA GLU A 11 -10.21 2.11 -4.15
C GLU A 11 -8.77 2.55 -3.92
N ILE A 12 -8.49 3.17 -2.77
CA ILE A 12 -7.12 3.58 -2.39
C ILE A 12 -6.16 2.40 -2.29
N TRP A 13 -6.63 1.22 -1.85
CA TRP A 13 -5.80 0.02 -1.76
C TRP A 13 -5.50 -0.55 -3.15
N LYS A 14 -6.50 -0.54 -4.06
CA LYS A 14 -6.31 -0.94 -5.46
C LYS A 14 -5.32 -0.04 -6.19
N LEU A 15 -5.39 1.28 -5.96
CA LEU A 15 -4.45 2.24 -6.50
C LEU A 15 -3.03 2.00 -5.96
N ALA A 16 -2.88 1.76 -4.66
CA ALA A 16 -1.59 1.40 -4.06
C ALA A 16 -1.02 0.10 -4.66
N ARG A 17 -1.86 -0.91 -4.89
CA ARG A 17 -1.45 -2.15 -5.58
C ARG A 17 -0.98 -1.92 -7.01
N SER A 18 -1.67 -1.06 -7.75
CA SER A 18 -1.25 -0.67 -9.11
C SER A 18 0.13 0.01 -9.09
N LEU A 19 0.34 0.94 -8.15
CA LEU A 19 1.63 1.61 -7.95
C LEU A 19 2.76 0.62 -7.66
N VAL A 20 2.54 -0.34 -6.75
CA VAL A 20 3.53 -1.38 -6.44
C VAL A 20 3.90 -2.22 -7.66
N ASN A 21 2.93 -2.55 -8.51
CA ASN A 21 3.18 -3.28 -9.75
C ASN A 21 4.04 -2.48 -10.73
N ILE A 22 3.77 -1.18 -10.89
CA ILE A 22 4.55 -0.27 -11.74
C ILE A 22 5.99 -0.19 -11.22
N VAL A 23 6.17 0.11 -9.93
CA VAL A 23 7.48 0.19 -9.28
C VAL A 23 8.27 -1.10 -9.45
N ASN A 24 7.65 -2.26 -9.21
CA ASN A 24 8.33 -3.55 -9.40
C ASN A 24 8.72 -3.82 -10.87
N SER A 25 7.90 -3.37 -11.83
CA SER A 25 8.20 -3.49 -13.25
C SER A 25 9.39 -2.62 -13.63
N ASP A 26 9.39 -1.35 -13.24
CA ASP A 26 10.42 -0.37 -13.59
C ASP A 26 11.80 -0.77 -13.01
N PHE A 27 11.80 -1.34 -11.81
CA PHE A 27 13.03 -1.77 -11.14
C PHE A 27 13.44 -3.22 -11.45
N ARG A 28 12.76 -3.92 -12.36
CA ARG A 28 13.06 -5.33 -12.66
C ARG A 28 14.51 -5.53 -13.12
N GLY A 29 15.04 -4.63 -13.94
CA GLY A 29 16.41 -4.65 -14.47
C GLY A 29 17.46 -3.95 -13.59
N CYS A 30 17.05 -3.33 -12.48
CA CYS A 30 17.98 -2.62 -11.60
C CYS A 30 18.87 -3.61 -10.83
N ARG A 31 20.19 -3.46 -10.97
CA ARG A 31 21.21 -4.26 -10.27
C ARG A 31 21.67 -3.65 -8.95
N ASP A 32 21.27 -2.41 -8.67
CA ASP A 32 21.43 -1.83 -7.33
C ASP A 32 20.33 -2.40 -6.43
N PHE A 33 20.64 -3.53 -5.80
CA PHE A 33 19.68 -4.27 -4.97
C PHE A 33 19.28 -3.50 -3.72
N THR A 34 20.14 -2.65 -3.18
CA THR A 34 19.83 -1.83 -2.01
C THR A 34 18.83 -0.74 -2.38
N PHE A 35 19.11 0.02 -3.44
CA PHE A 35 18.22 1.07 -3.91
C PHE A 35 16.87 0.49 -4.36
N LYS A 36 16.90 -0.57 -5.18
CA LYS A 36 15.70 -1.32 -5.58
C LYS A 36 14.90 -1.76 -4.36
N GLY A 37 15.57 -2.37 -3.38
CA GLY A 37 14.93 -2.86 -2.17
C GLY A 37 14.23 -1.75 -1.38
N GLN A 38 14.86 -0.58 -1.24
CA GLN A 38 14.27 0.57 -0.55
C GLN A 38 12.99 1.05 -1.26
N ILE A 39 13.04 1.20 -2.59
CA ILE A 39 11.91 1.71 -3.37
C ILE A 39 10.76 0.70 -3.40
N THR A 40 11.03 -0.59 -3.65
CA THR A 40 9.99 -1.62 -3.67
C THR A 40 9.36 -1.82 -2.30
N SER A 41 10.16 -1.74 -1.23
CA SER A 41 9.65 -1.87 0.15
C SER A 41 8.79 -0.68 0.55
N ALA A 42 9.16 0.54 0.17
CA ALA A 42 8.35 1.73 0.41
C ALA A 42 6.98 1.63 -0.27
N GLY A 43 6.94 1.17 -1.54
CA GLY A 43 5.68 0.93 -2.24
C GLY A 43 4.78 -0.08 -1.52
N ILE A 44 5.34 -1.21 -1.09
CA ILE A 44 4.61 -2.24 -0.32
C ILE A 44 4.09 -1.68 1.01
N SER A 45 4.86 -0.81 1.68
CA SER A 45 4.46 -0.18 2.94
C SER A 45 3.15 0.59 2.82
N ILE A 46 2.92 1.29 1.70
CA ILE A 46 1.68 2.04 1.45
C ILE A 46 0.46 1.10 1.49
N MET A 47 0.55 -0.04 0.79
CA MET A 47 -0.52 -1.04 0.80
C MET A 47 -0.76 -1.59 2.21
N ASN A 48 0.32 -1.89 2.93
CA ASN A 48 0.24 -2.45 4.28
C ASN A 48 -0.39 -1.45 5.26
N ASN A 49 -0.03 -0.17 5.20
CA ASN A 49 -0.60 0.87 6.05
C ASN A 49 -2.11 1.01 5.81
N ILE A 50 -2.57 0.96 4.55
CA ILE A 50 -4.00 0.98 4.22
C ILE A 50 -4.71 -0.25 4.79
N SER A 51 -4.15 -1.45 4.60
CA SER A 51 -4.70 -2.70 5.13
C SER A 51 -4.76 -2.72 6.66
N GLU A 52 -3.69 -2.26 7.32
CA GLU A 52 -3.61 -2.24 8.77
C GLU A 52 -4.59 -1.23 9.36
N GLY A 53 -4.66 -0.02 8.78
CA GLY A 53 -5.62 0.99 9.19
C GLY A 53 -7.06 0.52 9.03
N PHE A 54 -7.39 -0.17 7.93
CA PHE A 54 -8.75 -0.69 7.69
C PHE A 54 -9.20 -1.68 8.78
N CYS A 55 -8.26 -2.45 9.32
CA CYS A 55 -8.51 -3.42 10.39
C CYS A 55 -8.65 -2.78 11.79
N ARG A 56 -8.49 -1.45 11.92
CA ARG A 56 -8.62 -0.73 13.21
C ARG A 56 -10.08 -0.47 13.58
N LYS A 57 -10.30 -0.14 14.85
CA LYS A 57 -11.65 -0.08 15.44
C LYS A 57 -12.32 1.29 15.26
N SER A 58 -11.57 2.31 14.85
CA SER A 58 -12.06 3.67 14.69
C SER A 58 -11.50 4.37 13.46
N ASP A 59 -12.28 5.30 12.90
CA ASP A 59 -11.86 6.15 11.77
C ASP A 59 -10.64 7.01 12.11
N ALA A 60 -10.47 7.39 13.38
CA ALA A 60 -9.31 8.14 13.85
C ALA A 60 -8.01 7.33 13.73
N GLU A 61 -8.05 6.04 14.12
CA GLU A 61 -6.91 5.14 13.94
C GLU A 61 -6.64 4.87 12.45
N PHE A 62 -7.69 4.74 11.63
CA PHE A 62 -7.53 4.59 10.18
C PHE A 62 -6.78 5.78 9.56
N CYS A 63 -7.18 7.01 9.89
CA CYS A 63 -6.52 8.23 9.42
C CYS A 63 -5.04 8.30 9.84
N GLN A 64 -4.69 7.82 11.04
CA GLN A 64 -3.30 7.80 11.49
C GLN A 64 -2.43 6.91 10.60
N PHE A 65 -2.93 5.73 10.21
CA PHE A 65 -2.21 4.82 9.32
C PHE A 65 -2.09 5.35 7.89
N LEU A 66 -3.04 6.16 7.41
CA LEU A 66 -2.91 6.83 6.11
C LEU A 66 -1.85 7.94 6.09
N ASN A 67 -1.34 8.36 7.26
CA ASN A 67 -0.35 9.43 7.40
C ASN A 67 1.10 8.90 7.56
N ILE A 68 1.31 7.59 7.43
CA ILE A 68 2.61 6.89 7.51
C ILE A 68 3.09 6.59 6.09
#